data_AF-A0AAR2M5A6-F1
#
_entry.id   AF-A0AAR2M5A6-F1
#
_cell.length_a   1.000
_cell.length_b   1.000
_cell.length_c   1.000
_cell.angle_alpha   90.00
_cell.angle_beta   90.00
_cell.angle_gamma   90.00
#
_symmetry.space_group_name_H-M   'P 1'
#
loop_
_entity.id
_entity.type
_entity.pdbx_description
1 polymer ?
#
loop_
_entity_poly.entity_id
_entity_poly.type
_entity_poly.pdbx_seq_one_letter_code
_entity_poly.pdbx_strand_id
1 'polypeptide(L)'
;IRCILLFQISDTEWDDLLEEFEEKNYLSAHRWKPGQDPYSLYAFNQRESERIPSNRALRDTRHYRCTTLHYDTELPSTSIVITFHNEARSTLLRTVRSVLNRTPVHLIHEIILVDDFSEDPNDCLLLTKLPKVKCLRNNRREGLIRSRVRGADAAGAGVLTFLDSHCEVNKDWLPPLLQRIKEDPSCVASPVIDIINMDSFAYVAASSDLRGGKKEKLFKYNHIAPHELIIFVFDPLRTPIIAGGLFVIDKSWFNHLGKYDTAMDIWGGENFEISFRVWMCGGSLEIIPCSRVGHVFRKKHPYIFPEGNANTYIKNTRRTAEVWMDEFKLFYYSARPAARGKSYGDIRGRQELRKSLKCKSFKWYLDNVYPELK
;
A
#
# COMPACT_ATOMS: atom_id res chain seq x y z
N ILE A 1 -25.57 32.58 -3.73
CA ILE A 1 -24.58 31.77 -2.96
C ILE A 1 -25.38 30.78 -2.12
N ARG A 2 -25.62 29.57 -2.63
CA ARG A 2 -26.28 28.50 -1.86
C ARG A 2 -25.19 27.77 -1.10
N CYS A 3 -25.15 27.92 0.22
CA CYS A 3 -24.37 27.06 1.10
C CYS A 3 -24.77 25.60 0.83
N ILE A 4 -23.81 24.81 0.34
CA ILE A 4 -23.92 23.36 0.37
C ILE A 4 -23.69 22.98 1.84
N LEU A 5 -24.78 22.80 2.57
CA LEU A 5 -24.78 22.06 3.83
C LEU A 5 -24.32 20.64 3.49
N LEU A 6 -23.06 20.32 3.77
CA LEU A 6 -22.61 18.94 3.87
C LEU A 6 -23.37 18.33 5.05
N PHE A 7 -24.50 17.67 4.77
CA PHE A 7 -25.15 16.83 5.76
C PHE A 7 -24.11 15.82 6.26
N GLN A 8 -23.75 15.92 7.54
CA GLN A 8 -22.97 14.88 8.20
C GLN A 8 -23.88 13.67 8.31
N ILE A 9 -23.54 12.60 7.57
CA ILE A 9 -24.19 11.30 7.71
C ILE A 9 -23.96 10.84 9.15
N SER A 10 -25.04 10.54 9.87
CA SER A 10 -24.94 9.99 11.23
C SER A 10 -24.38 8.56 11.21
N ASP A 11 -23.81 8.09 12.32
CA ASP A 11 -23.26 6.73 12.38
C ASP A 11 -24.35 5.66 12.12
N THR A 12 -25.59 5.91 12.52
CA THR A 12 -26.73 5.00 12.25
C THR A 12 -27.09 4.95 10.77
N GLU A 13 -27.22 6.11 10.11
CA GLU A 13 -27.46 6.15 8.66
C GLU A 13 -26.31 5.51 7.87
N TRP A 14 -25.09 5.63 8.38
CA TRP A 14 -23.92 4.97 7.79
C TRP A 14 -24.00 3.45 7.87
N ASP A 15 -24.37 2.92 9.04
CA ASP A 15 -24.55 1.47 9.24
C ASP A 15 -25.69 0.92 8.36
N ASP A 16 -26.81 1.63 8.23
CA ASP A 16 -27.92 1.23 7.35
C ASP A 16 -27.47 1.13 5.87
N LEU A 17 -26.73 2.14 5.37
CA LEU A 17 -26.17 2.13 4.01
C LEU A 17 -25.20 0.96 3.78
N LEU A 18 -24.50 0.54 4.82
CA LEU A 18 -23.62 -0.62 4.78
C LEU A 18 -24.43 -1.92 4.70
N GLU A 19 -25.56 -2.04 5.38
CA GLU A 19 -26.39 -3.24 5.36
C GLU A 19 -27.17 -3.45 4.05
N GLU A 20 -27.48 -2.37 3.32
CA GLU A 20 -28.18 -2.43 2.01
C GLU A 20 -27.40 -3.16 0.91
N PHE A 21 -26.07 -3.31 1.05
CA PHE A 21 -25.25 -3.97 0.05
C PHE A 21 -25.54 -5.48 -0.03
N GLU A 22 -25.98 -5.95 -1.20
CA GLU A 22 -26.30 -7.36 -1.48
C GLU A 22 -25.06 -8.27 -1.52
N GLU A 23 -24.45 -8.52 -0.36
CA GLU A 23 -23.19 -9.26 -0.21
C GLU A 23 -23.27 -10.68 -0.78
N LYS A 24 -24.39 -11.39 -0.55
CA LYS A 24 -24.59 -12.75 -1.07
C LYS A 24 -24.56 -12.78 -2.60
N ASN A 25 -25.16 -11.79 -3.25
CA ASN A 25 -25.18 -11.70 -4.72
C ASN A 25 -23.79 -11.38 -5.24
N TYR A 26 -23.09 -10.43 -4.62
CA TYR A 26 -21.72 -10.09 -4.98
C TYR A 26 -20.78 -11.31 -4.86
N LEU A 27 -20.80 -12.00 -3.71
CA LEU A 27 -19.96 -13.17 -3.42
C LEU A 27 -20.40 -14.47 -4.11
N SER A 28 -21.47 -14.45 -4.91
CA SER A 28 -21.95 -15.66 -5.63
C SER A 28 -21.11 -15.97 -6.88
N ALA A 29 -20.52 -14.95 -7.51
CA ALA A 29 -19.67 -15.14 -8.68
C ALA A 29 -18.30 -15.68 -8.28
N HIS A 30 -17.73 -16.49 -9.17
CA HIS A 30 -16.38 -17.07 -9.01
C HIS A 30 -16.16 -17.87 -7.72
N ARG A 31 -17.24 -18.35 -7.06
CA ARG A 31 -17.12 -19.18 -5.85
C ARG A 31 -16.28 -20.43 -6.08
N TRP A 32 -15.51 -20.80 -5.06
CA TRP A 32 -14.81 -22.08 -5.05
C TRP A 32 -15.79 -23.25 -5.15
N LYS A 33 -15.47 -24.24 -5.98
CA LYS A 33 -16.28 -25.46 -6.14
C LYS A 33 -15.57 -26.69 -5.56
N PRO A 34 -16.30 -27.63 -4.92
CA PRO A 34 -15.74 -28.90 -4.48
C PRO A 34 -14.97 -29.61 -5.61
N GLY A 35 -13.76 -30.09 -5.31
CA GLY A 35 -12.88 -30.75 -6.27
C GLY A 35 -11.88 -29.83 -6.98
N GLN A 36 -12.01 -28.50 -6.84
CA GLN A 36 -11.00 -27.55 -7.36
C GLN A 36 -9.91 -27.27 -6.33
N ASP A 37 -8.68 -27.00 -6.79
CA ASP A 37 -7.61 -26.48 -5.94
C ASP A 37 -7.94 -25.03 -5.49
N PRO A 38 -8.16 -24.78 -4.19
CA PRO A 38 -8.54 -23.47 -3.68
C PRO A 38 -7.44 -22.40 -3.81
N TYR A 39 -6.20 -22.77 -4.16
CA TYR A 39 -5.08 -21.84 -4.33
C TYR A 39 -4.82 -21.43 -5.79
N SER A 40 -5.45 -22.11 -6.75
CA SER A 40 -5.13 -22.01 -8.17
C SER A 40 -5.29 -20.59 -8.74
N LEU A 41 -6.39 -19.91 -8.43
CA LEU A 41 -6.72 -18.60 -8.97
C LEU A 41 -6.00 -17.45 -8.26
N TYR A 42 -5.88 -17.51 -6.93
CA TYR A 42 -5.48 -16.34 -6.14
C TYR A 42 -4.21 -16.52 -5.32
N ALA A 43 -3.59 -17.71 -5.37
CA ALA A 43 -2.39 -18.06 -4.60
C ALA A 43 -2.53 -17.92 -3.07
N PHE A 44 -3.77 -18.00 -2.57
CA PHE A 44 -4.18 -18.19 -1.18
C PHE A 44 -5.44 -19.07 -1.16
N ASN A 45 -5.84 -19.55 0.00
CA ASN A 45 -6.98 -20.45 0.15
C ASN A 45 -8.33 -19.73 -0.03
N GLN A 46 -8.84 -19.72 -1.26
CA GLN A 46 -10.12 -19.08 -1.59
C GLN A 46 -11.28 -19.62 -0.74
N ARG A 47 -11.32 -20.93 -0.53
CA ARG A 47 -12.37 -21.59 0.25
C ARG A 47 -12.45 -21.06 1.67
N GLU A 48 -11.30 -20.88 2.33
CA GLU A 48 -11.29 -20.35 3.70
C GLU A 48 -11.60 -18.84 3.72
N SER A 49 -11.14 -18.07 2.72
CA SER A 49 -11.54 -16.66 2.55
C SER A 49 -13.06 -16.46 2.43
N GLU A 50 -13.74 -17.34 1.68
CA GLU A 50 -15.19 -17.28 1.42
C GLU A 50 -16.05 -17.73 2.60
N ARG A 51 -15.49 -18.49 3.54
CA ARG A 51 -16.17 -18.89 4.78
C ARG A 51 -16.22 -17.78 5.81
N ILE A 52 -15.36 -16.78 5.68
CA ILE A 52 -15.18 -15.71 6.65
C ILE A 52 -16.06 -14.52 6.26
N PRO A 53 -16.89 -14.00 7.18
CA PRO A 53 -17.71 -12.82 6.93
C PRO A 53 -16.88 -11.61 6.48
N SER A 54 -17.42 -10.78 5.57
CA SER A 54 -16.75 -9.56 5.09
C SER A 54 -16.51 -8.53 6.21
N ASN A 55 -17.33 -8.57 7.26
CA ASN A 55 -17.29 -7.68 8.43
C ASN A 55 -16.71 -8.37 9.68
N ARG A 56 -15.97 -9.49 9.53
CA ARG A 56 -15.45 -10.26 10.67
C ARG A 56 -14.73 -9.39 11.71
N ALA A 57 -14.92 -9.71 12.99
CA ALA A 57 -14.17 -9.09 14.07
C ALA A 57 -12.67 -9.47 13.99
N LEU A 58 -11.81 -8.52 14.33
CA LEU A 58 -10.37 -8.71 14.42
C LEU A 58 -9.89 -8.50 15.84
N ARG A 59 -8.86 -9.24 16.25
CA ARG A 59 -8.16 -8.98 17.50
C ARG A 59 -7.42 -7.66 17.38
N ASP A 60 -7.51 -6.82 18.40
CA ASP A 60 -6.66 -5.63 18.51
C ASP A 60 -5.20 -6.08 18.74
N THR A 61 -4.34 -5.80 17.77
CA THR A 61 -2.92 -6.15 17.77
C THR A 61 -2.03 -4.96 18.12
N ARG A 62 -2.62 -3.80 18.44
CA ARG A 62 -1.87 -2.62 18.86
C ARG A 62 -1.28 -2.85 20.25
N HIS A 63 -0.22 -2.12 20.55
CA HIS A 63 0.30 -2.06 21.91
C HIS A 63 -0.73 -1.39 22.82
N TYR A 64 -0.88 -1.86 24.07
CA TYR A 64 -1.93 -1.35 24.97
C TYR A 64 -1.85 0.16 25.23
N ARG A 65 -0.66 0.77 25.13
CA ARG A 65 -0.46 2.23 25.26
C ARG A 65 -0.95 3.03 24.05
N CYS A 66 -1.24 2.41 22.91
CA CYS A 66 -1.82 3.12 21.76
C CYS A 66 -3.20 3.70 22.08
N THR A 67 -3.92 3.14 23.06
CA THR A 67 -5.23 3.64 23.50
C THR A 67 -5.14 4.92 24.34
N THR A 68 -3.96 5.25 24.86
CA THR A 68 -3.73 6.48 25.64
C THR A 68 -3.27 7.65 24.77
N LEU A 69 -3.10 7.43 23.46
CA LEU A 69 -2.73 8.49 22.53
C LEU A 69 -3.98 9.30 22.16
N HIS A 70 -3.82 10.62 22.16
CA HIS A 70 -4.81 11.55 21.67
C HIS A 70 -4.32 12.16 20.37
N TYR A 71 -5.15 12.08 19.34
CA TYR A 71 -4.90 12.71 18.04
C TYR A 71 -5.70 13.99 17.94
N ASP A 72 -5.29 14.88 17.05
CA ASP A 72 -6.03 16.11 16.79
C ASP A 72 -7.47 15.78 16.36
N THR A 73 -8.43 16.60 16.80
CA THR A 73 -9.84 16.44 16.40
C THR A 73 -10.05 16.72 14.92
N GLU A 74 -9.26 17.67 14.37
CA GLU A 74 -9.31 18.10 12.98
C GLU A 74 -8.16 17.47 12.18
N LEU A 75 -8.31 16.20 11.84
CA LEU A 75 -7.40 15.51 10.91
C LEU A 75 -7.87 15.67 9.47
N PRO A 76 -6.95 15.77 8.49
CA PRO A 76 -7.32 15.86 7.09
C PRO A 76 -7.97 14.55 6.62
N SER A 77 -9.09 14.64 5.91
CA SER A 77 -9.65 13.47 5.21
C SER A 77 -8.72 12.97 4.10
N THR A 78 -8.81 11.68 3.75
CA THR A 78 -7.96 11.03 2.75
C THR A 78 -8.78 10.36 1.65
N SER A 79 -8.22 10.31 0.44
CA SER A 79 -8.71 9.46 -0.65
C SER A 79 -7.96 8.13 -0.61
N ILE A 80 -8.69 7.05 -0.38
CA ILE A 80 -8.12 5.71 -0.22
C ILE A 80 -8.09 5.03 -1.59
N VAL A 81 -6.91 4.79 -2.14
CA VAL A 81 -6.70 4.17 -3.46
C VAL A 81 -6.36 2.70 -3.28
N ILE A 82 -7.23 1.83 -3.80
CA ILE A 82 -7.05 0.37 -3.81
C ILE A 82 -6.99 -0.08 -5.27
N THR A 83 -5.82 -0.51 -5.72
CA THR A 83 -5.64 -1.07 -7.06
C THR A 83 -5.78 -2.58 -7.01
N PHE A 84 -6.42 -3.18 -8.01
CA PHE A 84 -6.55 -4.63 -8.07
C PHE A 84 -6.60 -5.16 -9.51
N HIS A 85 -6.28 -6.44 -9.67
CA HIS A 85 -6.40 -7.16 -10.94
C HIS A 85 -6.76 -8.61 -10.63
N ASN A 86 -7.95 -9.06 -11.07
CA ASN A 86 -8.48 -10.41 -10.80
C ASN A 86 -8.34 -10.81 -9.32
N GLU A 87 -8.80 -9.94 -8.41
CA GLU A 87 -8.78 -10.24 -6.97
C GLU A 87 -9.99 -11.08 -6.56
N ALA A 88 -9.86 -11.93 -5.55
CA ALA A 88 -11.02 -12.66 -5.06
C ALA A 88 -12.04 -11.69 -4.46
N ARG A 89 -13.31 -11.82 -4.85
CA ARG A 89 -14.39 -10.96 -4.34
C ARG A 89 -14.45 -10.92 -2.81
N SER A 90 -14.18 -12.04 -2.15
CA SER A 90 -14.18 -12.13 -0.69
C SER A 90 -13.08 -11.28 -0.03
N THR A 91 -11.86 -11.24 -0.58
CA THR A 91 -10.78 -10.39 -0.06
C THR A 91 -11.02 -8.93 -0.40
N LEU A 92 -11.38 -8.61 -1.64
CA LEU A 92 -11.63 -7.23 -2.07
C LEU A 92 -12.77 -6.57 -1.26
N LEU A 93 -13.90 -7.26 -1.12
CA LEU A 93 -15.02 -6.76 -0.30
C LEU A 93 -14.60 -6.57 1.15
N ARG A 94 -13.87 -7.53 1.73
CA ARG A 94 -13.43 -7.45 3.13
C ARG A 94 -12.42 -6.33 3.36
N THR A 95 -11.59 -5.99 2.39
CA THR A 95 -10.75 -4.79 2.44
C THR A 95 -11.60 -3.52 2.50
N VAL A 96 -12.53 -3.35 1.56
CA VAL A 96 -13.43 -2.18 1.52
C VAL A 96 -14.27 -2.08 2.80
N ARG A 97 -14.88 -3.17 3.25
CA ARG A 97 -15.66 -3.25 4.49
C ARG A 97 -14.82 -2.92 5.71
N SER A 98 -13.59 -3.43 5.80
CA SER A 98 -12.72 -3.12 6.94
C SER A 98 -12.45 -1.62 7.06
N VAL A 99 -12.25 -0.93 5.91
CA VAL A 99 -12.06 0.52 5.87
C VAL A 99 -13.32 1.24 6.31
N LEU A 100 -14.48 0.89 5.73
CA LEU A 100 -15.76 1.55 6.03
C LEU A 100 -16.20 1.36 7.49
N ASN A 101 -15.91 0.20 8.08
CA ASN A 101 -16.36 -0.16 9.44
C ASN A 101 -15.42 0.35 10.55
N ARG A 102 -14.15 0.67 10.25
CA ARG A 102 -13.12 0.97 11.28
C ARG A 102 -12.43 2.30 11.08
N THR A 103 -13.02 3.17 10.27
CA THR A 103 -12.49 4.50 10.00
C THR A 103 -13.60 5.51 10.28
N PRO A 104 -13.36 6.55 11.09
CA PRO A 104 -14.33 7.62 11.27
C PRO A 104 -14.79 8.19 9.93
N VAL A 105 -16.10 8.30 9.73
CA VAL A 105 -16.71 8.59 8.42
C VAL A 105 -16.16 9.89 7.81
N HIS A 106 -15.91 10.91 8.62
CA HIS A 106 -15.39 12.21 8.18
C HIS A 106 -13.93 12.14 7.65
N LEU A 107 -13.15 11.13 8.03
CA LEU A 107 -11.78 10.94 7.54
C LEU A 107 -11.73 10.24 6.18
N ILE A 108 -12.79 9.53 5.78
CA ILE A 108 -12.90 8.96 4.45
C ILE A 108 -13.47 10.02 3.50
N HIS A 109 -12.63 10.59 2.64
CA HIS A 109 -13.13 11.42 1.55
C HIS A 109 -13.84 10.55 0.51
N GLU A 110 -13.15 9.49 0.07
CA GLU A 110 -13.63 8.51 -0.91
C GLU A 110 -12.73 7.27 -0.89
N ILE A 111 -13.23 6.15 -1.42
CA ILE A 111 -12.47 4.94 -1.71
C ILE A 111 -12.46 4.76 -3.23
N ILE A 112 -11.31 4.88 -3.86
CA ILE A 112 -11.12 4.72 -5.31
C ILE A 112 -10.58 3.31 -5.55
N LEU A 113 -11.45 2.45 -6.07
CA LEU A 113 -11.06 1.14 -6.59
C LEU A 113 -10.57 1.30 -8.02
N VAL A 114 -9.29 1.04 -8.26
CA VAL A 114 -8.71 1.06 -9.61
C VAL A 114 -8.60 -0.37 -10.10
N ASP A 115 -9.55 -0.75 -10.95
CA ASP A 115 -9.59 -2.06 -11.60
C ASP A 115 -8.63 -2.07 -12.80
N ASP A 116 -7.50 -2.75 -12.62
CA ASP A 116 -6.44 -2.87 -13.61
C ASP A 116 -6.74 -3.98 -14.63
N PHE A 117 -7.85 -3.80 -15.35
CA PHE A 117 -8.26 -4.69 -16.45
C PHE A 117 -8.52 -6.13 -15.99
N SER A 118 -9.32 -6.30 -14.93
CA SER A 118 -9.81 -7.61 -14.50
C SER A 118 -10.75 -8.21 -15.54
N GLU A 119 -10.89 -9.54 -15.55
CA GLU A 119 -11.74 -10.25 -16.51
C GLU A 119 -13.23 -9.93 -16.31
N ASP A 120 -13.68 -9.83 -15.05
CA ASP A 120 -15.05 -9.45 -14.70
C ASP A 120 -15.11 -7.99 -14.22
N PRO A 121 -15.67 -7.04 -15.00
CA PRO A 121 -15.83 -5.65 -14.56
C PRO A 121 -16.72 -5.50 -13.32
N ASN A 122 -17.58 -6.48 -13.03
CA ASN A 122 -18.49 -6.42 -11.88
C ASN A 122 -17.79 -6.56 -10.54
N ASP A 123 -16.55 -7.05 -10.51
CA ASP A 123 -15.71 -7.06 -9.31
C ASP A 123 -15.53 -5.64 -8.76
N CYS A 124 -15.49 -4.64 -9.65
CA CYS A 124 -15.40 -3.23 -9.30
C CYS A 124 -16.77 -2.55 -9.26
N LEU A 125 -17.58 -2.72 -10.31
CA LEU A 125 -18.80 -1.94 -10.52
C LEU A 125 -19.83 -2.17 -9.41
N LEU A 126 -20.01 -3.41 -8.96
CA LEU A 126 -21.00 -3.71 -7.93
C LEU A 126 -20.63 -3.09 -6.58
N LEU A 127 -19.33 -2.95 -6.27
CA LEU A 127 -18.87 -2.31 -5.03
C LEU A 127 -19.17 -0.81 -4.96
N THR A 128 -19.50 -0.15 -6.09
CA THR A 128 -19.94 1.26 -6.08
C THR A 128 -21.29 1.49 -5.40
N LYS A 129 -22.03 0.42 -5.12
CA LYS A 129 -23.23 0.46 -4.29
C LYS A 129 -22.91 0.71 -2.80
N LEU A 130 -21.66 0.49 -2.37
CA LEU A 130 -21.21 0.87 -1.02
C LEU A 130 -20.94 2.38 -0.96
N PRO A 131 -21.19 3.02 0.20
CA PRO A 131 -21.03 4.45 0.34
C PRO A 131 -19.57 4.87 0.15
N LYS A 132 -19.37 6.01 -0.51
CA LYS A 132 -18.06 6.62 -0.82
C LYS A 132 -17.14 5.80 -1.74
N VAL A 133 -17.61 4.66 -2.29
CA VAL A 133 -16.80 3.82 -3.19
C VAL A 133 -16.98 4.26 -4.65
N LYS A 134 -15.86 4.49 -5.33
CA LYS A 134 -15.80 4.79 -6.77
C LYS A 134 -15.02 3.70 -7.50
N CYS A 135 -15.48 3.35 -8.69
CA CYS A 135 -14.79 2.40 -9.57
C CYS A 135 -14.11 3.13 -10.74
N LEU A 136 -12.82 2.87 -10.93
CA LEU A 136 -12.01 3.39 -12.02
C LEU A 136 -11.35 2.25 -12.79
N ARG A 137 -11.97 1.79 -13.87
CA ARG A 137 -11.47 0.66 -14.66
C ARG A 137 -10.51 1.08 -15.77
N ASN A 138 -9.35 0.41 -15.86
CA ASN A 138 -8.40 0.55 -16.97
C ASN A 138 -8.90 -0.20 -18.21
N ASN A 139 -8.69 0.39 -19.40
CA ASN A 139 -9.10 -0.20 -20.68
C ASN A 139 -8.11 -1.27 -21.19
N ARG A 140 -6.97 -1.40 -20.53
CA ARG A 140 -5.93 -2.42 -20.75
C ARG A 140 -5.17 -2.62 -19.45
N ARG A 141 -4.41 -3.70 -19.34
CA ARG A 141 -3.59 -3.98 -18.15
C ARG A 141 -2.40 -3.04 -18.09
N GLU A 142 -2.44 -2.09 -17.17
CA GLU A 142 -1.42 -1.06 -16.94
C GLU A 142 -0.43 -1.46 -15.85
N GLY A 143 -0.82 -2.32 -14.91
CA GLY A 143 0.00 -2.70 -13.76
C GLY A 143 -0.27 -1.82 -12.52
N LEU A 144 0.23 -2.29 -11.38
CA LEU A 144 0.07 -1.65 -10.07
C LEU A 144 0.48 -0.18 -10.09
N ILE A 145 1.65 0.10 -10.65
CA ILE A 145 2.33 1.40 -10.56
C ILE A 145 1.53 2.48 -11.28
N ARG A 146 1.17 2.23 -12.55
CA ARG A 146 0.36 3.15 -13.36
C ARG A 146 -1.07 3.26 -12.83
N SER A 147 -1.63 2.17 -12.29
CA SER A 147 -2.96 2.19 -11.66
C SER A 147 -2.99 3.04 -10.40
N ARG A 148 -1.96 2.99 -9.55
CA ARG A 148 -1.85 3.87 -8.37
C ARG A 148 -1.73 5.33 -8.76
N VAL A 149 -0.96 5.65 -9.80
CA VAL A 149 -0.87 7.01 -10.35
C VAL A 149 -2.23 7.48 -10.84
N ARG A 150 -2.96 6.64 -11.58
CA ARG A 150 -4.31 6.97 -12.06
C ARG A 150 -5.29 7.23 -10.91
N GLY A 151 -5.25 6.41 -9.86
CA GLY A 151 -6.05 6.62 -8.66
C GLY A 151 -5.68 7.90 -7.91
N ALA A 152 -4.39 8.21 -7.77
CA ALA A 152 -3.91 9.45 -7.17
C ALA A 152 -4.34 10.70 -7.95
N ASP A 153 -4.40 10.60 -9.28
CA ASP A 153 -4.84 11.69 -10.15
C ASP A 153 -6.34 11.95 -10.03
N ALA A 154 -7.13 10.88 -9.86
CA ALA A 154 -8.58 10.96 -9.65
C ALA A 154 -8.98 11.38 -8.21
N ALA A 155 -8.08 11.27 -7.23
CA ALA A 155 -8.36 11.60 -5.84
C ALA A 155 -8.77 13.06 -5.63
N GLY A 156 -9.82 13.31 -4.85
CA GLY A 156 -10.29 14.64 -4.46
C GLY A 156 -9.69 15.18 -3.16
N ALA A 157 -9.16 14.31 -2.28
CA ALA A 157 -8.60 14.73 -1.00
C ALA A 157 -7.17 15.29 -1.11
N GLY A 158 -6.75 16.03 -0.08
CA GLY A 158 -5.37 16.52 0.09
C GLY A 158 -4.38 15.44 0.52
N VAL A 159 -4.85 14.33 1.08
CA VAL A 159 -4.03 13.19 1.52
C VAL A 159 -4.41 11.95 0.71
N LEU A 160 -3.40 11.15 0.36
CA LEU A 160 -3.56 9.86 -0.32
C LEU A 160 -3.25 8.72 0.64
N THR A 161 -4.08 7.69 0.63
CA THR A 161 -3.82 6.44 1.34
C THR A 161 -3.86 5.28 0.34
N PHE A 162 -2.76 4.54 0.21
CA PHE A 162 -2.70 3.35 -0.65
C PHE A 162 -2.87 2.10 0.21
N LEU A 163 -3.71 1.18 -0.27
CA LEU A 163 -3.89 -0.15 0.29
C LEU A 163 -3.88 -1.19 -0.84
N ASP A 164 -3.40 -2.39 -0.53
CA ASP A 164 -3.58 -3.54 -1.43
C ASP A 164 -5.00 -4.13 -1.27
N SER A 165 -5.46 -4.85 -2.28
CA SER A 165 -6.84 -5.36 -2.40
C SER A 165 -7.20 -6.57 -1.52
N HIS A 166 -6.29 -6.95 -0.63
CA HIS A 166 -6.38 -8.11 0.26
C HIS A 166 -5.79 -7.76 1.63
N CYS A 167 -6.23 -6.60 2.12
CA CYS A 167 -5.90 -6.06 3.41
C CYS A 167 -7.11 -6.07 4.34
N GLU A 168 -6.87 -6.03 5.65
CA GLU A 168 -7.90 -5.77 6.65
C GLU A 168 -7.36 -4.80 7.68
N VAL A 169 -7.93 -3.60 7.72
CA VAL A 169 -7.48 -2.56 8.65
C VAL A 169 -7.97 -2.87 10.06
N ASN A 170 -7.14 -2.59 11.07
CA ASN A 170 -7.49 -2.80 12.48
C ASN A 170 -8.11 -1.51 13.08
N LYS A 171 -8.47 -1.57 14.36
CA LYS A 171 -9.04 -0.45 15.11
C LYS A 171 -8.09 0.77 15.14
N ASP A 172 -8.66 1.96 14.94
CA ASP A 172 -7.98 3.27 14.91
C ASP A 172 -6.70 3.29 14.06
N TRP A 173 -6.69 2.55 12.94
CA TRP A 173 -5.50 2.44 12.10
C TRP A 173 -5.12 3.76 11.42
N LEU A 174 -6.10 4.59 11.05
CA LEU A 174 -5.89 5.76 10.19
C LEU A 174 -5.48 7.04 10.95
N PRO A 175 -6.08 7.41 12.10
CA PRO A 175 -5.71 8.63 12.82
C PRO A 175 -4.21 8.77 13.12
N PRO A 176 -3.48 7.72 13.58
CA PRO A 176 -2.04 7.80 13.80
C PRO A 176 -1.26 8.15 12.54
N LEU A 177 -1.70 7.68 11.37
CA LEU A 177 -1.04 7.94 10.09
C LEU A 177 -1.30 9.39 9.65
N LEU A 178 -2.55 9.86 9.74
CA LEU A 178 -2.93 11.20 9.33
C LEU A 178 -2.32 12.28 10.23
N GLN A 179 -2.19 12.03 11.53
CA GLN A 179 -1.50 12.92 12.46
C GLN A 179 -0.07 13.21 11.97
N ARG A 180 0.65 12.18 11.53
CA ARG A 180 2.03 12.32 11.03
C ARG A 180 2.12 13.13 9.74
N ILE A 181 1.19 12.93 8.81
CA ILE A 181 1.13 13.73 7.58
C ILE A 181 0.76 15.18 7.86
N LYS A 182 -0.10 15.43 8.87
CA LYS A 182 -0.45 16.79 9.31
C LYS A 182 0.75 17.52 9.93
N GLU A 183 1.55 16.81 10.73
CA GLU A 183 2.73 17.36 11.40
C GLU A 183 3.90 17.59 10.44
N ASP A 184 4.11 16.68 9.48
CA ASP A 184 5.15 16.79 8.45
C ASP A 184 4.60 16.27 7.10
N PRO A 185 4.15 17.19 6.20
CA PRO A 185 3.65 16.81 4.88
C PRO A 185 4.71 16.14 3.97
N SER A 186 6.00 16.22 4.31
CA SER A 186 7.07 15.55 3.57
C SER A 186 7.30 14.09 4.00
N CYS A 187 6.64 13.66 5.08
CA CYS A 187 6.68 12.29 5.58
C CYS A 187 5.81 11.35 4.73
N VAL A 188 6.27 10.09 4.60
CA VAL A 188 5.47 8.98 4.11
C VAL A 188 5.31 7.98 5.24
N ALA A 189 4.08 7.85 5.75
CA ALA A 189 3.76 7.03 6.90
C ALA A 189 3.18 5.68 6.47
N SER A 190 3.69 4.59 7.03
CA SER A 190 3.20 3.22 6.79
C SER A 190 2.70 2.59 8.09
N PRO A 191 1.64 1.76 8.06
CA PRO A 191 1.25 0.98 9.22
C PRO A 191 2.27 -0.14 9.50
N VAL A 192 2.20 -0.72 10.69
CA VAL A 192 2.73 -2.07 10.90
C VAL A 192 1.83 -3.05 10.16
N ILE A 193 2.44 -3.87 9.31
CA ILE A 193 1.74 -4.80 8.44
C ILE A 193 1.65 -6.16 9.16
N ASP A 194 0.48 -6.44 9.72
CA ASP A 194 0.16 -7.73 10.33
C ASP A 194 -0.06 -8.81 9.24
N ILE A 195 -0.01 -10.07 9.64
CA ILE A 195 -0.08 -11.21 8.73
C ILE A 195 -1.51 -11.77 8.73
N ILE A 196 -2.15 -11.79 7.56
CA ILE A 196 -3.30 -12.65 7.32
C ILE A 196 -2.77 -13.93 6.69
N ASN A 197 -2.87 -15.06 7.42
CA ASN A 197 -2.34 -16.33 6.96
C ASN A 197 -3.04 -16.77 5.66
N MET A 198 -2.28 -17.08 4.61
CA MET A 198 -2.84 -17.43 3.30
C MET A 198 -3.64 -18.75 3.27
N ASP A 199 -3.45 -19.63 4.26
CA ASP A 199 -4.07 -20.96 4.30
C ASP A 199 -5.32 -20.97 5.19
N SER A 200 -5.23 -20.37 6.40
CA SER A 200 -6.31 -20.35 7.40
C SER A 200 -7.04 -19.01 7.52
N PHE A 201 -6.52 -17.95 6.91
CA PHE A 201 -6.99 -16.57 7.06
C PHE A 201 -6.97 -16.01 8.49
N ALA A 202 -6.27 -16.67 9.42
CA ALA A 202 -6.02 -16.14 10.75
C ALA A 202 -5.27 -14.81 10.67
N TYR A 203 -5.75 -13.80 11.41
CA TYR A 203 -5.09 -12.51 11.57
C TYR A 203 -4.07 -12.61 12.71
N VAL A 204 -2.79 -12.43 12.40
CA VAL A 204 -1.66 -12.64 13.31
C VAL A 204 -0.85 -11.36 13.40
N ALA A 205 -0.58 -10.89 14.62
CA ALA A 205 0.24 -9.71 14.85
C ALA A 205 1.65 -9.92 14.29
N ALA A 206 2.15 -8.95 13.53
CA ALA A 206 3.56 -8.87 13.20
C ALA A 206 4.36 -8.30 14.38
N SER A 207 5.64 -8.68 14.47
CA SER A 207 6.55 -8.05 15.43
C SER A 207 6.69 -6.56 15.14
N SER A 208 6.57 -5.73 16.17
CA SER A 208 6.84 -4.29 16.14
C SER A 208 8.32 -3.97 15.92
N ASP A 209 9.19 -4.96 16.08
CA ASP A 209 10.64 -4.77 16.14
C ASP A 209 11.27 -4.88 14.75
N LEU A 210 10.48 -4.65 13.71
CA LEU A 210 10.84 -4.89 12.33
C LEU A 210 10.80 -3.57 11.54
N ARG A 211 11.93 -3.19 10.95
CA ARG A 211 12.03 -2.11 9.96
C ARG A 211 12.25 -2.69 8.58
N GLY A 212 11.72 -2.05 7.55
CA GLY A 212 12.02 -2.45 6.19
C GLY A 212 13.49 -2.19 5.84
N GLY A 213 14.07 -3.09 5.06
CA GLY A 213 15.48 -3.08 4.68
C GLY A 213 15.73 -3.94 3.45
N LYS A 214 17.01 -4.10 3.09
CA LYS A 214 17.43 -4.86 1.90
C LYS A 214 18.56 -5.79 2.28
N LYS A 215 18.41 -7.10 2.02
CA LYS A 215 19.53 -8.07 2.06
C LYS A 215 19.66 -8.76 0.71
N GLU A 216 20.86 -8.64 0.12
CA GLU A 216 21.39 -9.35 -1.06
C GLU A 216 20.56 -9.22 -2.36
N LYS A 217 19.22 -9.34 -2.37
CA LYS A 217 18.38 -9.34 -3.60
C LYS A 217 16.93 -8.87 -3.43
N LEU A 218 16.35 -8.74 -2.23
CA LEU A 218 14.93 -8.48 -2.00
C LEU A 218 14.69 -7.58 -0.78
N PHE A 219 13.50 -6.97 -0.69
CA PHE A 219 13.01 -6.35 0.53
C PHE A 219 12.96 -7.38 1.65
N LYS A 220 13.41 -7.01 2.83
CA LYS A 220 13.28 -7.81 4.05
C LYS A 220 12.98 -6.91 5.23
N TYR A 221 12.33 -7.48 6.22
CA TYR A 221 12.26 -6.89 7.54
C TYR A 221 13.56 -7.20 8.30
N ASN A 222 14.19 -6.17 8.84
CA ASN A 222 15.34 -6.28 9.73
C ASN A 222 14.90 -6.01 11.16
N HIS A 223 15.50 -6.73 12.11
CA HIS A 223 15.29 -6.47 13.52
C HIS A 223 15.90 -5.13 13.92
N ILE A 224 15.16 -4.37 14.72
CA ILE A 224 15.66 -3.19 15.42
C ILE A 224 16.72 -3.63 16.44
N ALA A 225 17.81 -2.86 16.55
CA ALA A 225 18.84 -3.16 17.53
C ALA A 225 18.27 -3.06 18.96
N PRO A 226 18.63 -3.97 19.90
CA PRO A 226 17.98 -4.05 21.21
C PRO A 226 17.96 -2.75 22.04
N HIS A 227 18.96 -1.88 21.87
CA HIS A 227 19.04 -0.60 22.59
C HIS A 227 18.00 0.43 22.10
N GLU A 228 17.48 0.28 20.89
CA GLU A 228 16.38 1.09 20.35
C GLU A 228 15.00 0.52 20.72
N LEU A 229 14.88 -0.61 21.42
CA LEU A 229 13.55 -1.16 21.75
C LEU A 229 12.90 -0.50 22.98
N ILE A 230 13.70 0.12 23.86
CA ILE A 230 13.20 0.70 25.12
C ILE A 230 12.48 2.05 24.90
N ILE A 231 12.82 2.76 23.82
CA ILE A 231 12.28 4.09 23.51
C ILE A 231 11.09 4.02 22.53
N PHE A 232 10.99 2.99 21.68
CA PHE A 232 10.19 3.02 20.44
C PHE A 232 8.87 2.22 20.46
N VAL A 233 8.27 1.98 21.63
CA VAL A 233 7.11 1.07 21.72
C VAL A 233 5.86 1.60 20.98
N PHE A 234 5.75 2.91 20.78
CA PHE A 234 4.63 3.56 20.08
C PHE A 234 5.02 4.81 19.26
N ASP A 235 6.27 5.26 19.33
CA ASP A 235 6.75 6.40 18.55
C ASP A 235 6.95 6.03 17.06
N PRO A 236 6.75 7.00 16.14
CA PRO A 236 7.04 6.82 14.73
C PRO A 236 8.48 6.33 14.47
N LEU A 237 8.60 5.31 13.64
CA LEU A 237 9.84 4.59 13.44
C LEU A 237 10.40 4.87 12.05
N ARG A 238 11.52 5.61 11.97
CA ARG A 238 12.19 5.86 10.70
C ARG A 238 12.66 4.55 10.07
N THR A 239 12.29 4.32 8.81
CA THR A 239 12.66 3.12 8.06
C THR A 239 13.37 3.49 6.76
N PRO A 240 14.46 2.80 6.38
CA PRO A 240 15.15 3.13 5.14
C PRO A 240 14.30 2.80 3.91
N ILE A 241 13.46 1.77 3.98
CA ILE A 241 12.64 1.28 2.86
C ILE A 241 11.28 0.85 3.37
N ILE A 242 10.20 1.24 2.69
CA ILE A 242 8.84 0.71 2.95
C ILE A 242 8.56 -0.55 2.11
N ALA A 243 7.62 -1.39 2.57
CA ALA A 243 7.17 -2.55 1.79
C ALA A 243 6.52 -2.12 0.46
N GLY A 244 5.88 -0.95 0.43
CA GLY A 244 5.30 -0.31 -0.74
C GLY A 244 3.82 -0.59 -0.95
N GLY A 245 3.26 -1.64 -0.35
CA GLY A 245 1.82 -2.00 -0.45
C GLY A 245 0.88 -1.00 0.23
N LEU A 246 1.30 -0.48 1.40
CA LEU A 246 0.44 0.25 2.31
C LEU A 246 1.16 1.48 2.85
N PHE A 247 0.68 2.68 2.52
CA PHE A 247 1.24 3.93 3.04
C PHE A 247 0.29 5.11 2.83
N VAL A 248 0.55 6.19 3.57
CA VAL A 248 -0.14 7.48 3.50
C VAL A 248 0.89 8.56 3.14
N ILE A 249 0.49 9.47 2.26
CA ILE A 249 1.34 10.58 1.80
C ILE A 249 0.47 11.80 1.49
N ASP A 250 0.99 13.00 1.73
CA ASP A 250 0.39 14.23 1.24
C ASP A 250 0.34 14.23 -0.31
N LYS A 251 -0.81 14.59 -0.89
CA LYS A 251 -1.01 14.54 -2.35
C LYS A 251 -0.12 15.55 -3.07
N SER A 252 0.06 16.74 -2.52
CA SER A 252 0.92 17.77 -3.11
C SER A 252 2.38 17.32 -3.10
N TRP A 253 2.80 16.64 -2.02
CA TRP A 253 4.13 16.05 -1.90
C TRP A 253 4.33 14.89 -2.88
N PHE A 254 3.36 13.98 -3.01
CA PHE A 254 3.39 12.90 -4.01
C PHE A 254 3.56 13.45 -5.43
N ASN A 255 2.84 14.53 -5.76
CA ASN A 255 2.94 15.21 -7.05
C ASN A 255 4.30 15.92 -7.23
N HIS A 256 4.77 16.63 -6.20
CA HIS A 256 6.05 17.34 -6.21
C HIS A 256 7.23 16.38 -6.43
N LEU A 257 7.22 15.23 -5.76
CA LEU A 257 8.20 14.17 -5.97
C LEU A 257 8.07 13.52 -7.35
N GLY A 258 7.05 13.83 -8.15
CA GLY A 258 6.86 13.28 -9.50
C GLY A 258 6.22 11.89 -9.51
N LYS A 259 5.30 11.63 -8.57
CA LYS A 259 4.42 10.44 -8.49
C LYS A 259 5.20 9.13 -8.46
N TYR A 260 4.82 8.11 -9.23
CA TYR A 260 5.68 6.95 -9.52
C TYR A 260 6.29 7.07 -10.92
N ASP A 261 7.37 6.34 -11.15
CA ASP A 261 7.92 6.13 -12.49
C ASP A 261 6.99 5.24 -13.34
N THR A 262 6.17 5.87 -14.19
CA THR A 262 5.14 5.20 -15.00
C THR A 262 5.69 4.30 -16.11
N ALA A 263 7.01 4.32 -16.36
CA ALA A 263 7.68 3.40 -17.28
C ALA A 263 8.15 2.09 -16.61
N MET A 264 7.88 1.93 -15.31
CA MET A 264 7.92 0.62 -14.65
C MET A 264 6.67 -0.20 -14.97
N ASP A 265 6.82 -1.51 -15.06
CA ASP A 265 5.74 -2.42 -15.48
C ASP A 265 5.25 -3.32 -14.37
N ILE A 266 3.93 -3.57 -14.38
CA ILE A 266 3.19 -4.54 -13.56
C ILE A 266 3.45 -4.42 -12.06
N TRP A 267 4.57 -4.94 -11.56
CA TRP A 267 4.86 -5.04 -10.14
C TRP A 267 6.37 -5.14 -9.87
N GLY A 268 6.80 -4.56 -8.75
CA GLY A 268 8.11 -4.77 -8.14
C GLY A 268 9.11 -3.68 -8.47
N GLY A 269 9.90 -3.28 -7.48
CA GLY A 269 10.94 -2.24 -7.63
C GLY A 269 10.47 -0.83 -7.29
N GLU A 270 9.16 -0.58 -7.35
CA GLU A 270 8.55 0.73 -7.07
C GLU A 270 8.72 1.14 -5.60
N ASN A 271 8.70 0.16 -4.69
CA ASN A 271 8.90 0.38 -3.26
C ASN A 271 10.31 0.91 -2.97
N PHE A 272 11.34 0.40 -3.65
CA PHE A 272 12.70 0.93 -3.54
C PHE A 272 12.83 2.31 -4.17
N GLU A 273 12.22 2.52 -5.33
CA GLU A 273 12.29 3.79 -6.06
C GLU A 273 11.71 4.94 -5.25
N ILE A 274 10.49 4.79 -4.75
CA ILE A 274 9.87 5.81 -3.92
C ILE A 274 10.63 5.99 -2.60
N SER A 275 11.15 4.92 -2.00
CA SER A 275 11.89 5.01 -0.75
C SER A 275 13.19 5.82 -0.89
N PHE A 276 13.98 5.53 -1.93
CA PHE A 276 15.20 6.28 -2.20
C PHE A 276 14.89 7.73 -2.55
N ARG A 277 13.89 7.95 -3.40
CA ARG A 277 13.48 9.30 -3.79
C ARG A 277 13.04 10.14 -2.61
N VAL A 278 12.15 9.64 -1.74
CA VAL A 278 11.67 10.39 -0.58
C VAL A 278 12.84 10.80 0.31
N TRP A 279 13.68 9.85 0.74
CA TRP A 279 14.83 10.15 1.60
C TRP A 279 15.83 11.10 0.97
N MET A 280 16.22 10.83 -0.28
CA MET A 280 17.26 11.61 -0.95
C MET A 280 16.77 13.00 -1.34
N CYS A 281 15.45 13.20 -1.50
CA CYS A 281 14.88 14.47 -1.92
C CYS A 281 14.21 15.26 -0.76
N GLY A 282 14.56 14.92 0.49
CA GLY A 282 14.28 15.77 1.66
C GLY A 282 13.06 15.39 2.50
N GLY A 283 12.39 14.26 2.21
CA GLY A 283 11.34 13.70 3.05
C GLY A 283 11.84 12.61 3.98
N SER A 284 10.90 11.91 4.62
CA SER A 284 11.17 10.78 5.53
C SER A 284 10.19 9.63 5.32
N LEU A 285 10.60 8.42 5.69
CA LEU A 285 9.71 7.24 5.72
C LEU A 285 9.58 6.76 7.15
N GLU A 286 8.35 6.57 7.62
CA GLU A 286 8.05 6.19 8.99
C GLU A 286 7.10 4.98 9.03
N ILE A 287 7.36 4.03 9.94
CA ILE A 287 6.41 2.98 10.33
C ILE A 287 5.74 3.44 11.62
N ILE A 288 4.41 3.46 11.66
CA ILE A 288 3.63 3.96 12.80
C ILE A 288 3.10 2.76 13.61
N PRO A 289 3.67 2.42 14.79
CA PRO A 289 3.36 1.17 15.49
C PRO A 289 1.90 1.00 15.94
N CYS A 290 1.24 2.12 16.23
CA CYS A 290 -0.17 2.16 16.63
C CYS A 290 -1.14 2.04 15.45
N SER A 291 -0.64 2.14 14.21
CA SER A 291 -1.42 1.82 13.02
C SER A 291 -1.15 0.38 12.60
N ARG A 292 -2.19 -0.44 12.55
CA ARG A 292 -2.12 -1.88 12.25
C ARG A 292 -3.02 -2.23 11.08
N VAL A 293 -2.45 -2.86 10.06
CA VAL A 293 -3.21 -3.35 8.90
C VAL A 293 -2.73 -4.76 8.55
N GLY A 294 -3.65 -5.71 8.51
CA GLY A 294 -3.37 -7.07 8.08
C GLY A 294 -3.25 -7.15 6.55
N HIS A 295 -2.35 -7.99 6.07
CA HIS A 295 -2.15 -8.24 4.65
C HIS A 295 -2.02 -9.75 4.37
N VAL A 296 -2.67 -10.24 3.32
CA VAL A 296 -2.54 -11.65 2.89
C VAL A 296 -1.20 -11.86 2.18
N PHE A 297 -0.21 -12.39 2.89
CA PHE A 297 1.10 -12.70 2.30
C PHE A 297 1.05 -14.00 1.50
N ARG A 298 1.34 -13.90 0.19
CA ARG A 298 1.31 -15.02 -0.75
C ARG A 298 2.72 -15.52 -1.06
N LYS A 299 2.86 -16.80 -1.40
CA LYS A 299 4.14 -17.40 -1.84
C LYS A 299 4.45 -17.17 -3.32
N LYS A 300 3.43 -16.90 -4.14
CA LYS A 300 3.54 -16.67 -5.59
C LYS A 300 2.55 -15.59 -6.04
N HIS A 301 2.85 -14.95 -7.16
CA HIS A 301 1.91 -14.04 -7.81
C HIS A 301 0.88 -14.85 -8.63
N PRO A 302 -0.43 -14.59 -8.50
CA PRO A 302 -1.45 -15.29 -9.27
C PRO A 302 -1.65 -14.75 -10.69
N TYR A 303 -1.05 -13.60 -11.02
CA TYR A 303 -1.27 -12.90 -12.27
C TYR A 303 -0.10 -13.05 -13.25
N ILE A 304 -0.41 -12.86 -14.54
CA ILE A 304 0.52 -13.02 -15.65
C ILE A 304 1.53 -11.88 -15.68
N PHE A 305 2.76 -12.13 -16.12
CA PHE A 305 3.74 -11.09 -16.44
C PHE A 305 4.05 -11.21 -17.94
N PRO A 306 3.71 -10.22 -18.79
CA PRO A 306 3.85 -10.34 -20.24
C PRO A 306 5.28 -10.71 -20.70
N GLU A 307 6.30 -10.16 -20.03
CA GLU A 307 7.72 -10.44 -20.30
C GLU A 307 8.35 -11.46 -19.33
N GLY A 308 7.52 -12.06 -18.45
CA GLY A 308 7.94 -12.91 -17.35
C GLY A 308 8.36 -12.13 -16.10
N ASN A 309 7.99 -12.65 -14.92
CA ASN A 309 8.18 -11.98 -13.62
C ASN A 309 9.63 -11.50 -13.40
N ALA A 310 10.60 -12.36 -13.69
CA ALA A 310 12.01 -12.03 -13.49
C ALA A 310 12.49 -10.85 -14.36
N ASN A 311 12.09 -10.79 -15.64
CA ASN A 311 12.49 -9.70 -16.54
C ASN A 311 11.79 -8.40 -16.16
N THR A 312 10.50 -8.44 -15.83
CA THR A 312 9.75 -7.26 -15.34
C THR A 312 10.40 -6.69 -14.08
N TYR A 313 10.71 -7.53 -13.09
CA TYR A 313 11.38 -7.12 -11.87
C TYR A 313 12.79 -6.56 -12.15
N ILE A 314 13.55 -7.18 -13.05
CA ILE A 314 14.86 -6.66 -13.48
C ILE A 314 14.71 -5.29 -14.13
N LYS A 315 13.79 -5.12 -15.08
CA LYS A 315 13.54 -3.83 -15.74
C LYS A 315 13.29 -2.74 -14.71
N ASN A 316 12.33 -2.94 -13.81
CA ASN A 316 11.96 -1.93 -12.82
C ASN A 316 13.11 -1.63 -11.85
N THR A 317 13.76 -2.66 -11.30
CA THR A 317 14.87 -2.47 -10.35
C THR A 317 16.10 -1.84 -10.99
N ARG A 318 16.32 -2.04 -12.29
CA ARG A 318 17.37 -1.33 -13.04
C ARG A 318 17.06 0.14 -13.21
N ARG A 319 15.82 0.50 -13.52
CA ARG A 319 15.41 1.92 -13.57
C ARG A 319 15.69 2.60 -12.24
N THR A 320 15.37 1.94 -11.13
CA THR A 320 15.71 2.42 -9.77
C THR A 320 17.22 2.57 -9.59
N ALA A 321 18.00 1.54 -9.90
CA ALA A 321 19.44 1.54 -9.68
C ALA A 321 20.17 2.61 -10.52
N GLU A 322 19.80 2.75 -11.80
CA GLU A 322 20.42 3.70 -12.72
C GLU A 322 20.11 5.16 -12.40
N VAL A 323 18.93 5.44 -11.81
CA VAL A 323 18.54 6.81 -11.45
C VAL A 323 19.03 7.18 -10.05
N TRP A 324 18.97 6.27 -9.08
CA TRP A 324 19.08 6.63 -7.66
C TRP A 324 20.34 6.11 -6.96
N MET A 325 21.02 5.08 -7.48
CA MET A 325 22.12 4.43 -6.75
C MET A 325 23.52 4.96 -7.09
N ASP A 326 23.66 5.95 -7.95
CA ASP A 326 24.96 6.52 -8.35
C ASP A 326 25.98 5.43 -8.74
N GLU A 327 27.23 5.50 -8.26
CA GLU A 327 28.25 4.47 -8.44
C GLU A 327 27.92 3.12 -7.75
N PHE A 328 27.06 3.13 -6.72
CA PHE A 328 26.69 1.95 -5.95
C PHE A 328 25.79 0.98 -6.73
N LYS A 329 25.29 1.37 -7.91
CA LYS A 329 24.61 0.45 -8.85
C LYS A 329 25.50 -0.72 -9.26
N LEU A 330 26.82 -0.59 -9.17
CA LEU A 330 27.76 -1.69 -9.40
C LEU A 330 27.51 -2.86 -8.44
N PHE A 331 27.18 -2.61 -7.16
CA PHE A 331 26.81 -3.66 -6.21
C PHE A 331 25.51 -4.36 -6.59
N TYR A 332 24.53 -3.60 -7.09
CA TYR A 332 23.30 -4.19 -7.64
C TYR A 332 23.63 -5.14 -8.80
N TYR A 333 24.49 -4.74 -9.73
CA TYR A 333 24.87 -5.57 -10.87
C TYR A 333 25.73 -6.77 -10.48
N SER A 334 26.56 -6.66 -9.44
CA SER A 334 27.30 -7.80 -8.90
C SER A 334 26.37 -8.79 -8.21
N ALA A 335 25.36 -8.32 -7.48
CA ALA A 335 24.36 -9.18 -6.85
C ALA A 335 23.37 -9.80 -7.85
N ARG A 336 23.11 -9.11 -8.96
CA ARG A 336 22.25 -9.57 -10.06
C ARG A 336 22.93 -9.44 -11.43
N PRO A 337 23.89 -10.33 -11.76
CA PRO A 337 24.59 -10.27 -13.04
C PRO A 337 23.67 -10.36 -14.26
N ALA A 338 22.57 -11.12 -14.17
CA ALA A 338 21.56 -11.26 -15.21
C ALA A 338 20.86 -9.94 -15.59
N ALA A 339 20.98 -8.90 -14.76
CA ALA A 339 20.46 -7.57 -15.08
C ALA A 339 21.34 -6.85 -16.11
N ARG A 340 22.63 -7.19 -16.25
CA ARG A 340 23.54 -6.55 -17.21
C ARG A 340 23.07 -6.81 -18.64
N GLY A 341 23.12 -5.77 -19.49
CA GLY A 341 22.75 -5.87 -20.91
C GLY A 341 21.25 -5.94 -21.23
N LYS A 342 20.36 -6.06 -20.24
CA LYS A 342 18.90 -5.99 -20.47
C LYS A 342 18.47 -4.56 -20.86
N SER A 343 17.30 -4.39 -21.46
CA SER A 343 16.74 -3.04 -21.65
C SER A 343 16.00 -2.61 -20.38
N TYR A 344 16.06 -1.31 -20.06
CA TYR A 344 15.27 -0.70 -18.98
C TYR A 344 14.50 0.55 -19.44
N GLY A 345 14.50 0.83 -20.74
CA GLY A 345 13.86 2.00 -21.35
C GLY A 345 14.55 3.33 -21.00
N ASP A 346 13.92 4.43 -21.41
CA ASP A 346 14.42 5.79 -21.17
C ASP A 346 14.22 6.20 -19.69
N ILE A 347 15.24 6.83 -19.11
CA ILE A 347 15.26 7.30 -17.71
C ILE A 347 15.57 8.80 -17.61
N ARG A 348 15.74 9.52 -18.72
CA ARG A 348 16.13 10.94 -18.73
C ARG A 348 15.19 11.80 -17.88
N GLY A 349 13.88 11.65 -18.03
CA GLY A 349 12.89 12.39 -17.23
C GLY A 349 12.90 12.08 -15.73
N ARG A 350 13.51 10.96 -15.29
CA ARG A 350 13.75 10.66 -13.86
C ARG A 350 15.07 11.23 -13.36
N GLN A 351 16.10 11.24 -14.20
CA GLN A 351 17.35 11.91 -13.90
C GLN A 351 17.19 13.43 -13.83
N GLU A 352 16.40 14.03 -14.72
CA GLU A 352 16.06 15.45 -14.72
C GLU A 352 15.27 15.83 -13.47
N LEU A 353 14.26 15.03 -13.10
CA LEU A 353 13.53 15.22 -11.85
C LEU A 353 14.48 15.19 -10.64
N ARG A 354 15.36 14.20 -10.55
CA ARG A 354 16.33 14.11 -9.43
C ARG A 354 17.20 15.37 -9.34
N LYS A 355 17.62 15.92 -10.49
CA LYS A 355 18.38 17.18 -10.55
C LYS A 355 17.53 18.38 -10.13
N SER A 356 16.29 18.50 -10.63
CA SER A 356 15.41 19.63 -10.32
C SER A 356 15.03 19.70 -8.85
N LEU A 357 14.83 18.54 -8.22
CA LEU A 357 14.57 18.40 -6.79
C LEU A 357 15.82 18.59 -5.91
N LYS A 358 17.02 18.75 -6.51
CA LYS A 358 18.29 18.90 -5.81
C LYS A 358 18.55 17.78 -4.78
N CYS A 359 18.20 16.54 -5.15
CA CYS A 359 18.30 15.41 -4.24
C CYS A 359 19.76 15.12 -3.87
N LYS A 360 19.97 14.59 -2.67
CA LYS A 360 21.25 14.12 -2.15
C LYS A 360 21.79 12.92 -2.95
N SER A 361 23.05 12.58 -2.72
CA SER A 361 23.69 11.39 -3.31
C SER A 361 23.25 10.11 -2.61
N PHE A 362 23.41 8.97 -3.28
CA PHE A 362 23.17 7.67 -2.67
C PHE A 362 24.16 7.38 -1.54
N LYS A 363 25.39 7.91 -1.65
CA LYS A 363 26.35 7.91 -0.54
C LYS A 363 25.78 8.57 0.72
N TRP A 364 25.16 9.74 0.58
CA TRP A 364 24.50 10.40 1.72
C TRP A 364 23.39 9.52 2.32
N TYR A 365 22.58 8.86 1.49
CA TYR A 365 21.56 7.92 1.95
C TYR A 365 22.16 6.77 2.76
N LEU A 366 23.23 6.13 2.27
CA LEU A 366 23.92 5.07 3.02
C LEU A 366 24.57 5.58 4.30
N ASP A 367 25.10 6.80 4.30
CA ASP A 367 25.78 7.37 5.48
C ASP A 367 24.79 7.81 6.57
N ASN A 368 23.58 8.25 6.22
CA ASN A 368 22.66 8.94 7.14
C ASN A 368 21.31 8.23 7.36
N VAL A 369 20.89 7.38 6.43
CA VAL A 369 19.58 6.71 6.47
C VAL A 369 19.71 5.21 6.67
N TYR A 370 20.70 4.59 6.02
CA TYR A 370 20.90 3.14 6.13
C TYR A 370 22.38 2.74 6.33
N PRO A 371 23.03 3.19 7.44
CA PRO A 371 24.44 2.92 7.71
C PRO A 371 24.76 1.44 7.93
N GLU A 372 23.79 0.63 8.36
CA GLU A 372 23.94 -0.79 8.63
C GLU A 372 24.06 -1.65 7.36
N LEU A 373 23.81 -1.08 6.18
CA LEU A 373 23.92 -1.80 4.91
C LEU A 373 25.37 -1.90 4.39
N LYS A 374 26.31 -1.11 4.95
CA LYS A 374 27.69 -1.02 4.47
C LYS A 374 28.50 -2.30 4.63
#